data_AF-A0A9E3RLJ9-F1
#
_entry.id   AF-A0A9E3RLJ9-F1
#
_cell.length_a   1.000
_cell.length_b   1.000
_cell.length_c   1.000
_cell.angle_alpha   90.00
_cell.angle_beta   90.00
_cell.angle_gamma   90.00
#
_symmetry.space_group_name_H-M   'P 1'
#
loop_
_entity.id
_entity.type
_entity.pdbx_description
1 polymer ?
#
loop_
_entity_poly.entity_id
_entity_poly.type
_entity_poly.pdbx_seq_one_letter_code
_entity_poly.pdbx_strand_id
1 'polypeptide(L)'
;MKNALRKTRYLLTIAAFGWVATLATAGEAPSRDVLLATMRRATDFVFNTLSNRGGVVWLYTMDLEPYGELKARKSMIWVEPPSTPSMGLMLLDAYRITGDTYYLDRARKVGEALAWGQHPSGGWHYFIDFDPAGVDAYYDSFFTKCWGWQEYLKKRTNCTFDDYT
;
A
#
# COMPACT_ATOMS: atom_id res chain seq x y z
N MET A 1 18.99 51.24 -65.26
CA MET A 1 19.36 50.14 -66.16
C MET A 1 19.16 48.82 -65.42
N LYS A 2 18.66 47.83 -66.15
CA LYS A 2 17.99 46.61 -65.71
C LYS A 2 18.89 45.75 -64.81
N ASN A 3 18.34 45.17 -63.74
CA ASN A 3 18.59 43.77 -63.43
C ASN A 3 17.45 43.17 -62.60
N ALA A 4 16.90 42.12 -63.18
CA ALA A 4 15.69 41.42 -62.78
C ALA A 4 16.02 40.33 -61.76
N LEU A 5 15.25 40.28 -60.67
CA LEU A 5 15.13 39.08 -59.85
C LEU A 5 13.64 38.82 -59.61
N ARG A 6 13.17 37.82 -60.34
CA ARG A 6 11.80 37.31 -60.43
C ARG A 6 11.47 36.63 -59.08
N LYS A 7 10.64 37.29 -58.24
CA LYS A 7 10.18 36.72 -56.96
C LYS A 7 9.11 35.65 -57.22
N THR A 8 9.47 34.39 -57.04
CA THR A 8 8.55 33.24 -57.00
C THR A 8 7.59 33.41 -55.81
N ARG A 9 6.29 33.54 -56.08
CA ARG A 9 5.23 33.59 -55.06
C ARG A 9 4.88 32.15 -54.64
N TYR A 10 5.29 31.74 -53.44
CA TYR A 10 4.71 30.58 -52.77
C TYR A 10 3.53 31.06 -51.92
N LEU A 11 2.31 30.81 -52.39
CA LEU A 11 1.11 30.82 -51.56
C LEU A 11 0.94 29.41 -51.01
N LEU A 12 1.22 29.21 -49.73
CA LEU A 12 0.82 28.01 -49.01
C LEU A 12 -0.05 28.43 -47.82
N THR A 13 -1.31 28.04 -47.97
CA THR A 13 -2.45 28.14 -47.07
C THR A 13 -2.11 27.63 -45.67
N ILE A 14 -2.28 28.47 -44.65
CA ILE A 14 -2.26 28.04 -43.25
C ILE A 14 -3.61 27.35 -42.99
N ALA A 15 -3.59 26.02 -42.86
CA ALA A 15 -4.71 25.28 -42.31
C ALA A 15 -4.81 25.59 -40.81
N ALA A 16 -5.83 26.34 -40.41
CA ALA A 16 -6.13 26.59 -39.01
C ALA A 16 -6.65 25.28 -38.38
N PHE A 17 -5.76 24.55 -37.70
CA PHE A 17 -6.15 23.44 -36.84
C PHE A 17 -6.83 24.03 -35.60
N GLY A 18 -8.16 24.07 -35.61
CA GLY A 18 -8.95 24.46 -34.45
C GLY A 18 -8.79 23.42 -33.35
N TRP A 19 -7.97 23.73 -32.34
CA TRP A 19 -7.99 23.01 -31.07
C TRP A 19 -9.31 23.31 -30.36
N VAL A 20 -10.27 22.39 -30.41
CA VAL A 20 -11.42 22.41 -29.52
C VAL A 20 -10.91 21.97 -28.15
N ALA A 21 -10.60 22.93 -27.28
CA ALA A 21 -10.33 22.66 -25.89
C ALA A 21 -11.63 22.13 -25.25
N THR A 22 -11.69 20.82 -24.99
CA THR A 22 -12.73 20.24 -24.16
C THR A 22 -12.52 20.76 -22.76
N LEU A 23 -13.35 21.71 -22.32
CA LEU A 23 -13.40 22.11 -20.91
C LEU A 23 -13.86 20.90 -20.12
N ALA A 24 -12.93 20.23 -19.45
CA ALA A 24 -13.27 19.22 -18.47
C ALA A 24 -14.08 19.91 -17.36
N THR A 25 -15.38 19.62 -17.29
CA THR A 25 -16.17 20.03 -16.13
C THR A 25 -15.64 19.26 -14.95
N ALA A 26 -15.07 19.96 -13.97
CA ALA A 26 -14.75 19.35 -12.68
C ALA A 26 -16.04 18.74 -12.13
N GLY A 27 -16.07 17.41 -12.01
CA GLY A 27 -17.21 16.72 -11.42
C GLY A 27 -17.48 17.24 -10.01
N GLU A 28 -18.74 17.28 -9.61
CA GLU A 28 -19.11 17.68 -8.25
C GLU A 28 -18.39 16.78 -7.24
N ALA A 29 -17.82 17.40 -6.19
CA ALA A 29 -17.14 16.65 -5.15
C ALA A 29 -18.13 15.67 -4.49
N PRO A 30 -17.73 14.42 -4.19
CA PRO A 30 -18.61 13.47 -3.54
C PRO A 30 -19.09 14.00 -2.19
N SER A 31 -20.36 13.74 -1.85
CA SER A 31 -20.92 14.14 -0.57
C SER A 31 -20.22 13.44 0.60
N ARG A 32 -20.30 14.05 1.79
CA ARG A 32 -19.74 13.47 3.02
C ARG A 32 -20.23 12.04 3.26
N ASP A 33 -21.51 11.77 3.03
CA ASP A 33 -22.07 10.44 3.27
C ASP A 33 -21.53 9.39 2.30
N VAL A 34 -21.31 9.77 1.03
CA VAL A 34 -20.67 8.89 0.03
C VAL A 34 -19.23 8.58 0.43
N LEU A 35 -18.49 9.58 0.93
CA LEU A 35 -17.12 9.38 1.43
C LEU A 35 -17.10 8.42 2.62
N LEU A 36 -17.92 8.66 3.64
CA LEU A 36 -17.99 7.81 4.83
C LEU A 36 -18.41 6.37 4.50
N ALA A 37 -19.42 6.20 3.64
CA ALA A 37 -19.85 4.87 3.20
C ALA A 37 -18.75 4.15 2.41
N THR A 38 -17.96 4.88 1.62
CA THR A 38 -16.85 4.31 0.84
C THR A 38 -15.69 3.92 1.74
N MET A 39 -15.30 4.78 2.69
CA MET A 39 -14.31 4.46 3.72
C MET A 39 -14.72 3.20 4.50
N ARG A 40 -15.99 3.12 4.94
CA ARG A 40 -16.52 1.96 5.67
C ARG A 40 -16.41 0.68 4.85
N ARG A 41 -16.84 0.70 3.58
CA ARG A 41 -16.74 -0.47 2.68
C ARG A 41 -15.30 -0.92 2.47
N ALA A 42 -14.37 0.02 2.26
CA ALA A 42 -12.96 -0.29 2.09
C ALA A 42 -12.37 -0.93 3.36
N THR A 43 -12.64 -0.36 4.53
CA THR A 43 -12.17 -0.92 5.80
C THR A 43 -12.79 -2.29 6.08
N ASP A 44 -14.08 -2.47 5.82
CA ASP A 44 -14.74 -3.78 5.99
C ASP A 44 -14.15 -4.83 5.04
N PHE A 45 -13.83 -4.49 3.79
CA PHE A 45 -13.14 -5.42 2.89
C PHE A 45 -11.78 -5.83 3.42
N VAL A 46 -10.96 -4.87 3.87
CA VAL A 46 -9.65 -5.18 4.45
C VAL A 46 -9.79 -6.08 5.68
N PHE A 47 -10.64 -5.71 6.65
CA PHE A 47 -10.69 -6.43 7.92
C PHE A 47 -11.43 -7.77 7.86
N ASN A 48 -12.42 -7.90 6.98
CA ASN A 48 -13.23 -9.12 6.89
C ASN A 48 -12.68 -10.11 5.85
N THR A 49 -11.86 -9.65 4.89
CA THR A 49 -11.35 -10.50 3.81
C THR A 49 -9.83 -10.67 3.84
N LEU A 50 -9.08 -9.59 4.08
CA LEU A 50 -7.62 -9.58 3.88
C LEU A 50 -6.84 -9.74 5.18
N SER A 51 -7.34 -9.16 6.26
CA SER A 51 -6.60 -9.06 7.51
C SER A 51 -6.52 -10.39 8.23
N ASN A 52 -5.42 -10.62 8.92
CA ASN A 52 -5.29 -11.70 9.87
C ASN A 52 -5.13 -11.12 11.28
N ARG A 53 -6.14 -11.37 12.13
CA ARG A 53 -6.25 -10.79 13.49
C ARG A 53 -6.11 -9.26 13.53
N GLY A 54 -6.45 -8.57 12.45
CA GLY A 54 -6.34 -7.12 12.32
C GLY A 54 -5.04 -6.62 11.71
N GLY A 55 -4.03 -7.47 11.51
CA GLY A 55 -2.84 -7.11 10.74
C GLY A 55 -3.00 -7.37 9.23
N VAL A 56 -2.16 -6.70 8.45
CA VAL A 56 -2.15 -6.74 6.97
C VAL A 56 -0.72 -6.82 6.44
N VAL A 57 -0.57 -7.00 5.13
CA VAL A 57 0.71 -6.97 4.40
C VAL A 57 0.75 -5.79 3.41
N TRP A 58 1.84 -5.61 2.66
CA TRP A 58 2.00 -4.51 1.69
C TRP A 58 0.94 -4.53 0.60
N LEU A 59 0.73 -5.70 -0.01
CA LEU A 59 -0.17 -5.84 -1.14
C LEU A 59 -0.75 -7.25 -1.23
N TYR A 60 -1.82 -7.33 -2.01
CA TYR A 60 -2.48 -8.58 -2.35
C TYR A 60 -2.60 -8.65 -3.87
N THR A 61 -2.41 -9.84 -4.44
CA THR A 61 -2.72 -10.06 -5.86
C THR A 61 -4.23 -10.00 -6.10
N MET A 62 -4.67 -10.04 -7.37
CA MET A 62 -6.10 -10.11 -7.70
C MET A 62 -6.78 -11.37 -7.13
N ASP A 63 -6.02 -12.45 -6.96
CA ASP A 63 -6.47 -13.69 -6.32
C ASP A 63 -6.32 -13.65 -4.78
N LEU A 64 -6.03 -12.47 -4.22
CA LEU A 64 -5.87 -12.20 -2.80
C LEU A 64 -4.70 -12.94 -2.13
N GLU A 65 -3.64 -13.23 -2.89
CA GLU A 65 -2.42 -13.79 -2.32
C GLU A 65 -1.58 -12.68 -1.67
N PRO A 66 -1.15 -12.83 -0.40
CA PRO A 66 -0.51 -11.76 0.36
C PRO A 66 1.00 -11.65 0.11
N TYR A 67 1.49 -10.42 0.04
CA TYR A 67 2.92 -10.11 -0.10
C TYR A 67 3.28 -8.95 0.83
N GLY A 68 4.33 -9.15 1.64
CA GLY A 68 5.13 -8.06 2.18
C GLY A 68 6.25 -7.76 1.21
N GLU A 69 7.47 -7.65 1.72
CA GLU A 69 8.65 -7.63 0.86
C GLU A 69 8.78 -8.94 0.04
N LEU A 70 8.33 -10.05 0.64
CA LEU A 70 8.27 -11.36 0.00
C LEU A 70 6.88 -11.99 0.16
N LYS A 71 6.64 -13.08 -0.59
CA LYS A 71 5.35 -13.78 -0.57
C LYS A 71 5.05 -14.23 0.86
N ALA A 72 4.01 -13.68 1.47
CA ALA A 72 3.64 -13.99 2.83
C ALA A 72 2.77 -15.26 2.88
N ARG A 73 2.80 -15.97 4.01
CA ARG A 73 1.79 -16.99 4.30
C ARG A 73 0.49 -16.30 4.69
N LYS A 74 -0.65 -16.97 4.51
CA LYS A 74 -1.96 -16.45 4.98
C LYS A 74 -2.02 -16.26 6.50
N SER A 75 -1.16 -16.97 7.23
CA SER A 75 -1.00 -16.85 8.69
C SER A 75 -0.15 -15.64 9.11
N MET A 76 0.50 -14.95 8.16
CA MET A 76 1.42 -13.85 8.42
C MET A 76 0.77 -12.48 8.23
N ILE A 77 1.28 -11.52 8.99
CA ILE A 77 1.11 -10.08 8.79
C ILE A 77 2.48 -9.43 8.73
N TRP A 78 2.59 -8.29 8.07
CA TRP A 78 3.88 -7.63 7.89
C TRP A 78 3.96 -6.40 8.81
N VAL A 79 5.15 -6.17 9.36
CA VAL A 79 5.42 -5.07 10.30
C VAL A 79 6.03 -3.89 9.57
N GLU A 80 6.88 -4.13 8.58
CA GLU A 80 7.52 -3.04 7.83
C GLU A 80 6.50 -2.20 7.07
N PRO A 81 6.65 -0.86 7.03
CA PRO A 81 5.79 -0.01 6.24
C PRO A 81 5.90 -0.33 4.73
N PRO A 82 4.80 -0.20 3.96
CA PRO A 82 3.46 0.19 4.39
C PRO A 82 2.60 -1.04 4.76
N SER A 83 2.57 -1.44 6.04
CA SER A 83 1.78 -2.61 6.51
C SER A 83 0.96 -2.33 7.76
N THR A 84 0.94 -3.29 8.69
CA THR A 84 0.14 -3.30 9.91
C THR A 84 0.27 -2.00 10.72
N PRO A 85 1.48 -1.47 11.01
CA PRO A 85 1.57 -0.20 11.74
C PRO A 85 0.95 0.98 10.96
N SER A 86 1.22 1.07 9.66
CA SER A 86 0.68 2.12 8.79
C SER A 86 -0.85 2.08 8.72
N MET A 87 -1.44 0.88 8.65
CA MET A 87 -2.89 0.68 8.71
C MET A 87 -3.47 1.16 10.05
N GLY A 88 -2.80 0.86 11.16
CA GLY A 88 -3.20 1.33 12.49
C GLY A 88 -3.22 2.86 12.57
N LEU A 89 -2.16 3.52 12.11
CA LEU A 89 -2.07 4.97 12.07
C LEU A 89 -3.16 5.60 11.18
N MET A 90 -3.38 5.05 9.98
CA MET A 90 -4.43 5.51 9.08
C MET A 90 -5.83 5.40 9.71
N LEU A 91 -6.10 4.34 10.47
CA LEU A 91 -7.39 4.16 11.17
C LEU A 91 -7.54 5.14 12.34
N LEU A 92 -6.46 5.46 13.05
CA LEU A 92 -6.48 6.50 14.08
C LEU A 92 -6.75 7.88 13.48
N ASP A 93 -6.18 8.20 12.32
CA ASP A 93 -6.49 9.43 11.59
C ASP A 93 -7.95 9.46 11.14
N ALA A 94 -8.48 8.36 10.60
CA ALA A 94 -9.89 8.23 10.25
C ALA A 94 -10.80 8.47 11.46
N TYR A 95 -10.46 7.92 12.64
CA TYR A 95 -11.19 8.19 13.88
C TYR A 95 -11.14 9.67 14.27
N ARG A 96 -9.95 10.29 14.24
CA ARG A 96 -9.77 11.71 14.58
C ARG A 96 -10.57 12.65 13.68
N ILE A 97 -10.68 12.32 12.39
CA ILE A 97 -11.37 13.15 11.40
C ILE A 97 -12.89 12.95 11.46
N THR A 98 -13.35 11.71 11.65
CA THR A 98 -14.78 11.36 11.53
C THR A 98 -15.52 11.34 12.87
N GLY A 99 -14.82 11.08 13.97
CA GLY A 99 -15.39 10.79 15.29
C GLY A 99 -16.02 9.40 15.40
N ASP A 100 -15.96 8.55 14.37
CA ASP A 100 -16.59 7.24 14.37
C ASP A 100 -15.71 6.20 15.07
N THR A 101 -16.17 5.73 16.24
CA THR A 101 -15.51 4.71 17.07
C THR A 101 -15.25 3.40 16.35
N TYR A 102 -15.96 3.12 15.25
CA TYR A 102 -15.67 1.97 14.39
C TYR A 102 -14.20 1.91 13.98
N TYR A 103 -13.60 3.03 13.57
CA TYR A 103 -12.19 3.08 13.15
C TYR A 103 -11.23 2.89 14.32
N LEU A 104 -11.58 3.41 15.49
CA LEU A 104 -10.81 3.20 16.72
C LEU A 104 -10.78 1.72 17.12
N ASP A 105 -11.91 1.02 17.01
CA ASP A 105 -11.98 -0.41 17.30
C ASP A 105 -11.14 -1.25 16.33
N ARG A 106 -11.06 -0.82 15.05
CA ARG A 106 -10.17 -1.46 14.07
C ARG A 106 -8.69 -1.17 14.34
N ALA A 107 -8.36 0.06 14.72
CA ALA A 107 -7.01 0.43 15.16
C ALA A 107 -6.59 -0.37 16.41
N ARG A 108 -7.52 -0.64 17.34
CA ARG A 108 -7.25 -1.49 18.51
C ARG A 108 -6.85 -2.90 18.09
N LYS A 109 -7.58 -3.53 17.15
CA LYS A 109 -7.23 -4.87 16.64
C LYS A 109 -5.83 -4.90 16.01
N VAL A 110 -5.47 -3.85 15.26
CA VAL A 110 -4.10 -3.69 14.74
C VAL A 110 -3.08 -3.68 15.88
N GLY A 111 -3.33 -2.88 16.92
CA GLY A 111 -2.46 -2.80 18.10
C GLY A 111 -2.34 -4.14 18.84
N GLU A 112 -3.43 -4.88 18.99
CA GLU A 112 -3.45 -6.22 19.58
C GLU A 112 -2.60 -7.22 18.78
N ALA A 113 -2.68 -7.17 17.44
CA ALA A 113 -1.87 -8.00 16.56
C ALA A 113 -0.37 -7.69 16.70
N LEU A 114 -0.01 -6.40 16.75
CA LEU A 114 1.37 -5.97 16.97
C LEU A 114 1.87 -6.39 18.36
N ALA A 115 1.08 -6.15 19.41
CA ALA A 115 1.42 -6.55 20.78
C ALA A 115 1.66 -8.07 20.90
N TRP A 116 0.86 -8.88 20.19
CA TRP A 116 1.03 -10.34 20.18
C TRP A 116 2.40 -10.76 19.63
N GLY A 117 2.88 -10.10 18.57
CA GLY A 117 4.16 -10.42 17.92
C GLY A 117 5.36 -9.67 18.46
N GLN A 118 5.20 -8.89 19.55
CA GLN A 118 6.30 -8.13 20.11
C GLN A 118 7.34 -9.05 20.76
N HIS A 119 8.61 -8.85 20.41
CA HIS A 119 9.72 -9.58 21.02
C HIS A 119 9.93 -9.12 22.48
N PRO A 120 10.38 -10.00 23.40
CA PRO A 120 10.61 -9.63 24.81
C PRO A 120 11.57 -8.46 25.04
N SER A 121 12.45 -8.15 24.08
CA SER A 121 13.34 -6.97 24.15
C SER A 121 12.68 -5.66 23.67
N GLY A 122 11.42 -5.70 23.25
CA GLY A 122 10.60 -4.52 22.91
C GLY A 122 10.45 -4.20 21.43
N GLY A 123 11.16 -4.90 20.53
CA GLY A 123 11.06 -4.71 19.08
C GLY A 123 10.20 -5.75 18.37
N TRP A 124 10.22 -5.73 17.04
CA TRP A 124 9.50 -6.68 16.19
C TRP A 124 10.41 -7.26 15.12
N HIS A 125 10.08 -8.46 14.66
CA HIS A 125 10.62 -9.00 13.42
C HIS A 125 9.87 -8.37 12.23
N TYR A 126 10.39 -8.51 11.00
CA TYR A 126 9.76 -7.99 9.75
C TYR A 126 8.29 -8.39 9.56
N PHE A 127 7.92 -9.54 10.09
CA PHE A 127 6.57 -10.09 10.04
C PHE A 127 6.23 -10.78 11.35
N ILE A 128 4.94 -10.98 11.56
CA ILE A 128 4.38 -11.76 12.66
C ILE A 128 3.61 -12.91 12.02
N ASP A 129 3.94 -14.15 12.40
CA ASP A 129 3.23 -15.34 11.95
C ASP A 129 2.40 -15.93 13.09
N PHE A 130 1.09 -15.97 12.92
CA PHE A 130 0.17 -16.55 13.89
C PHE A 130 0.16 -18.10 13.88
N ASP A 131 0.89 -18.71 12.94
CA ASP A 131 1.22 -20.14 12.91
C ASP A 131 2.76 -20.33 12.91
N PRO A 132 3.41 -20.23 14.10
CA PRO A 132 4.86 -20.22 14.21
C PRO A 132 5.53 -21.53 13.80
N ALA A 133 4.79 -22.65 13.78
CA ALA A 133 5.31 -23.96 13.41
C ALA A 133 5.75 -24.01 11.93
N GLY A 134 5.09 -23.23 11.06
CA GLY A 134 5.43 -23.19 9.63
C GLY A 134 6.55 -22.20 9.27
N VAL A 135 7.06 -21.42 10.24
CA VAL A 135 8.07 -20.39 9.96
C VAL A 135 9.39 -21.01 9.50
N ASP A 136 9.83 -22.10 10.11
CA ASP A 136 11.12 -22.73 9.75
C ASP A 136 11.08 -23.25 8.30
N ALA A 137 10.00 -23.94 7.92
CA ALA A 137 9.80 -24.41 6.55
C ALA A 137 9.65 -23.26 5.53
N TYR A 138 9.11 -22.12 5.97
CA TYR A 138 9.02 -20.92 5.13
C TYR A 138 10.41 -20.35 4.82
N TYR A 139 11.29 -20.26 5.83
CA TYR A 139 12.69 -19.88 5.63
C TYR A 139 13.42 -20.83 4.70
N ASP A 140 13.27 -22.14 4.88
CA ASP A 140 13.94 -23.16 4.07
C ASP A 140 13.53 -23.11 2.58
N SER A 141 12.29 -22.70 2.29
CA SER A 141 11.72 -22.79 0.95
C SER A 141 11.82 -21.50 0.12
N PHE A 142 11.43 -20.36 0.70
CA PHE A 142 11.31 -19.08 -0.01
C PHE A 142 12.55 -18.21 0.20
N PHE A 143 13.01 -18.05 1.44
CA PHE A 143 14.06 -17.09 1.74
C PHE A 143 15.48 -17.57 1.41
N THR A 144 15.75 -18.89 1.43
CA THR A 144 17.03 -19.44 0.97
C THR A 144 17.36 -19.13 -0.49
N LYS A 145 16.37 -18.67 -1.27
CA LYS A 145 16.50 -18.33 -2.69
C LYS A 145 16.70 -16.82 -2.94
N CYS A 146 16.53 -15.97 -1.93
CA CYS A 146 16.68 -14.53 -2.04
C CYS A 146 18.14 -14.09 -1.89
N TRP A 147 18.94 -14.38 -2.92
CA TRP A 147 20.36 -14.01 -2.96
C TRP A 147 20.54 -12.49 -2.91
N GLY A 148 21.41 -12.02 -2.01
CA GLY A 148 21.69 -10.60 -1.78
C GLY A 148 20.88 -9.99 -0.64
N TRP A 149 19.94 -10.73 -0.05
CA TRP A 149 19.11 -10.28 1.06
C TRP A 149 19.42 -11.10 2.32
N GLN A 150 20.65 -10.97 2.81
CA GLN A 150 21.21 -11.91 3.80
C GLN A 150 20.50 -11.90 5.16
N GLU A 151 19.73 -10.85 5.46
CA GLU A 151 18.90 -10.76 6.66
C GLU A 151 17.83 -11.85 6.71
N TYR A 152 17.39 -12.33 5.55
CA TYR A 152 16.35 -13.34 5.42
C TYR A 152 16.85 -14.77 5.29
N LEU A 153 18.16 -15.01 5.11
CA LEU A 153 18.68 -16.36 4.82
C LEU A 153 18.46 -17.38 5.94
N LYS A 154 18.22 -16.94 7.18
CA LYS A 154 17.91 -17.79 8.32
C LYS A 154 16.91 -17.09 9.23
N LYS A 155 16.05 -17.88 9.87
CA LYS A 155 15.27 -17.41 11.01
C LYS A 155 16.21 -16.86 12.07
N ARG A 156 16.04 -15.59 12.40
CA ARG A 156 16.71 -14.94 13.52
C ARG A 156 15.67 -14.61 14.58
N THR A 157 16.08 -14.61 15.83
CA THR A 157 15.28 -14.07 16.95
C THR A 157 15.53 -12.57 17.12
N ASN A 158 15.89 -11.88 16.04
CA ASN A 158 16.21 -10.47 16.09
C ASN A 158 14.93 -9.63 16.05
N CYS A 159 15.02 -8.46 16.67
CA CYS A 159 14.19 -7.33 16.28
C CYS A 159 14.86 -6.63 15.11
N THR A 160 14.08 -6.17 14.15
CA THR A 160 14.57 -5.41 13.01
C THR A 160 14.19 -3.95 13.20
N PHE A 161 15.12 -3.06 12.86
CA PHE A 161 14.87 -1.65 12.65
C PHE A 161 14.98 -1.49 11.14
N ASP A 162 13.86 -1.26 10.47
CA ASP A 162 13.82 -1.01 9.04
C ASP A 162 14.21 0.45 8.76
N ASP A 163 14.77 0.73 7.57
CA ASP A 163 15.56 1.90 7.19
C ASP A 163 14.75 3.21 7.05
N TYR A 164 13.66 3.38 7.78
CA TYR A 164 12.90 4.63 7.82
C TYR A 164 13.58 5.67 8.73
N THR A 165 14.76 6.15 8.32
CA THR A 165 15.38 7.41 8.77
C THR A 165 16.05 8.15 7.62
#